data_AF-A0A9P7FSI8-F1
#
_entry.id   AF-A0A9P7FSI8-F1
#
_cell.length_a   1.000
_cell.length_b   1.000
_cell.length_c   1.000
_cell.angle_alpha   90.00
_cell.angle_beta   90.00
_cell.angle_gamma   90.00
#
_symmetry.space_group_name_H-M   'P 1'
#
loop_
_entity.id
_entity.type
_entity.pdbx_description
1 polymer ?
#
loop_
_entity_poly.entity_id
_entity_poly.type
_entity_poly.pdbx_seq_one_letter_code
_entity_poly.pdbx_strand_id
1 'polypeptide(L)'
;MRALSAFLCLVFVVSPSVSSHYIFNTLIAGNQVSRTAVRVPQNNSPIQPVRGSVDSPYLRCNVDPFPATSTVNIAAGSVIGFKSDVPIYHSGPAAIYLGKVPPGQTAASWDGSGPQWFKVRKIFFRVPVWALITWIFVTDCPLGSPL
;
A
#
# COMPACT_ATOMS: atom_id res chain seq x y z
N MET A 1 -21.87 -56.29 -8.09
CA MET A 1 -21.75 -55.10 -8.98
C MET A 1 -21.13 -53.97 -8.15
N ARG A 2 -20.20 -53.22 -8.76
CA ARG A 2 -19.16 -52.42 -8.12
C ARG A 2 -19.73 -51.14 -7.49
N ALA A 3 -19.48 -50.91 -6.20
CA ALA A 3 -19.67 -49.61 -5.57
C ALA A 3 -18.50 -48.69 -5.99
N LEU A 4 -18.74 -47.72 -6.86
CA LEU A 4 -17.78 -46.66 -7.13
C LEU A 4 -17.74 -45.73 -5.92
N SER A 5 -16.67 -45.85 -5.12
CA SER A 5 -16.34 -44.88 -4.07
C SER A 5 -15.77 -43.62 -4.73
N ALA A 6 -16.54 -42.54 -4.73
CA ALA A 6 -16.07 -41.24 -5.21
C ALA A 6 -15.18 -40.59 -4.14
N PHE A 7 -13.86 -40.61 -4.38
CA PHE A 7 -12.89 -39.90 -3.56
C PHE A 7 -12.97 -38.39 -3.86
N LEU A 8 -13.67 -37.64 -3.01
CA LEU A 8 -13.71 -36.18 -3.06
C LEU A 8 -12.36 -35.64 -2.54
N CYS A 9 -11.44 -35.30 -3.47
CA CYS A 9 -10.13 -34.76 -3.12
C CYS A 9 -10.28 -33.27 -2.74
N LEU A 10 -10.43 -32.99 -1.45
CA LEU A 10 -10.51 -31.64 -0.90
C LEU A 10 -9.11 -30.99 -0.95
N VAL A 11 -8.87 -30.15 -1.97
CA VAL A 11 -7.62 -29.38 -2.09
C VAL A 11 -7.67 -28.22 -1.09
N PHE A 12 -7.01 -28.37 0.06
CA PHE A 12 -6.76 -27.26 0.97
C PHE A 12 -5.69 -26.34 0.37
N VAL A 13 -6.10 -25.16 -0.09
CA VAL A 13 -5.17 -24.07 -0.40
C VAL A 13 -4.65 -23.54 0.93
N VAL A 14 -3.50 -24.03 1.38
CA VAL A 14 -2.77 -23.44 2.50
C VAL A 14 -2.17 -22.13 2.02
N SER A 15 -2.83 -21.02 2.35
CA SER A 15 -2.26 -19.69 2.15
C SER A 15 -1.06 -19.53 3.10
N PRO A 16 0.17 -19.34 2.60
CA PRO A 16 1.31 -19.10 3.47
C PRO A 16 1.09 -17.79 4.24
N SER A 17 1.11 -17.86 5.57
CA SER A 17 1.11 -16.69 6.45
C SER A 17 2.52 -16.10 6.47
N VAL A 18 2.77 -15.17 5.55
CA VAL A 18 4.04 -14.46 5.49
C VAL A 18 3.96 -13.21 6.36
N SER A 19 4.61 -13.24 7.52
CA SER A 19 4.73 -12.09 8.43
C SER A 19 5.92 -11.24 8.01
N SER A 20 5.68 -10.00 7.59
CA SER A 20 6.73 -9.10 7.09
C SER A 20 7.07 -8.03 8.10
N HIS A 21 8.29 -8.03 8.66
CA HIS A 21 8.75 -6.99 9.60
C HIS A 21 9.66 -5.98 8.88
N TYR A 22 9.02 -5.12 8.08
CA TYR A 22 9.63 -3.97 7.43
C TYR A 22 8.54 -2.93 7.16
N ILE A 23 8.91 -1.64 7.17
CA ILE A 23 8.00 -0.54 6.90
C ILE A 23 8.52 0.33 5.75
N PHE A 24 7.59 0.84 4.94
CA PHE A 24 7.88 1.79 3.88
C PHE A 24 7.79 3.22 4.45
N ASN A 25 8.91 3.75 4.94
CA ASN A 25 8.93 5.01 5.70
C ASN A 25 9.57 6.18 4.95
N THR A 26 10.02 5.97 3.71
CA THR A 26 10.72 7.00 2.94
C THR A 26 10.14 7.08 1.54
N LEU A 27 9.54 8.23 1.20
CA LEU A 27 9.12 8.57 -0.16
C LEU A 27 10.32 9.12 -0.95
N ILE A 28 10.41 8.72 -2.21
CA ILE A 28 11.38 9.19 -3.20
C ILE A 28 10.57 9.71 -4.38
N ALA A 29 10.72 10.96 -4.78
CA ALA A 29 9.98 11.55 -5.90
C ALA A 29 10.94 12.40 -6.75
N GLY A 30 11.43 11.83 -7.85
CA GLY A 30 12.56 12.40 -8.58
C GLY A 30 13.76 12.61 -7.64
N ASN A 31 14.20 13.86 -7.49
CA ASN A 31 15.31 14.24 -6.61
C ASN A 31 14.90 14.50 -5.16
N GLN A 32 13.61 14.41 -4.82
CA GLN A 32 13.11 14.63 -3.47
C GLN A 32 13.08 13.32 -2.69
N VAL A 33 13.69 13.29 -1.51
CA VAL A 33 13.61 12.16 -0.58
C VAL A 33 13.01 12.67 0.73
N SER A 34 11.90 12.08 1.17
CA SER A 34 11.16 12.56 2.33
C SER A 34 10.67 11.43 3.22
N ARG A 35 10.96 11.55 4.52
CA ARG A 35 10.36 10.71 5.58
C ARG A 35 9.15 11.36 6.23
N THR A 36 9.00 12.67 6.07
CA THR A 36 7.92 13.47 6.68
C THR A 36 6.65 13.47 5.84
N ALA A 37 6.73 13.02 4.58
CA ALA A 37 5.59 12.86 3.67
C ALA A 37 4.90 11.49 3.78
N VAL A 38 5.32 10.65 4.73
CA VAL A 38 4.75 9.32 4.95
C VAL A 38 4.07 9.30 6.32
N ARG A 39 2.87 8.72 6.40
CA ARG A 39 2.25 8.37 7.69
C ARG A 39 2.92 7.09 8.19
N VAL A 40 3.85 7.24 9.13
CA VAL A 40 4.75 6.15 9.53
C VAL A 40 4.05 5.25 10.56
N PRO A 41 3.98 3.92 10.36
CA PRO A 41 3.47 3.00 11.38
C PRO A 41 4.26 3.10 12.69
N GLN A 42 3.60 2.84 13.82
CA GLN A 42 4.25 2.89 15.14
C GLN A 42 5.36 1.85 15.31
N ASN A 43 5.21 0.71 14.64
CA ASN A 43 6.18 -0.39 14.64
C ASN A 43 6.05 -1.20 13.33
N ASN A 44 6.91 -2.19 13.16
CA ASN A 44 6.96 -3.07 11.99
C ASN A 44 6.22 -4.40 12.18
N SER A 45 5.38 -4.52 13.21
CA SER A 45 4.54 -5.70 13.38
C SER A 45 3.50 -5.76 12.26
N PRO A 46 3.16 -6.95 11.77
CA PRO A 46 2.09 -7.09 10.80
C PRO A 46 0.78 -6.54 11.34
N ILE A 47 0.03 -5.89 10.47
CA ILE A 47 -1.37 -5.56 10.77
C ILE A 47 -2.11 -6.89 10.93
N GLN A 48 -2.60 -7.14 12.14
CA GLN A 48 -3.50 -8.24 12.41
C GLN A 48 -4.92 -7.70 12.28
N PRO A 49 -5.61 -7.86 11.13
CA PRO A 49 -7.01 -7.44 11.05
C PRO A 49 -7.78 -8.19 12.14
N VAL A 50 -8.58 -7.43 12.90
CA VAL A 50 -9.48 -8.00 13.90
C VAL A 50 -10.38 -9.01 13.18
N ARG A 51 -10.07 -10.30 13.32
CA ARG A 51 -10.79 -11.44 12.72
C ARG A 51 -10.71 -11.58 11.20
N GLY A 52 -9.58 -11.26 10.55
CA GLY A 52 -9.37 -11.59 9.14
C GLY A 52 -10.28 -10.84 8.15
N SER A 53 -10.95 -9.78 8.59
CA SER A 53 -11.74 -8.92 7.72
C SER A 53 -10.83 -7.95 6.96
N VAL A 54 -10.97 -7.95 5.63
CA VAL A 54 -10.35 -6.97 4.73
C VAL A 54 -10.98 -5.58 4.82
N ASP A 55 -12.09 -5.45 5.56
CA ASP A 55 -12.80 -4.20 5.79
C ASP A 55 -12.29 -3.45 7.02
N SER A 56 -11.20 -3.92 7.64
CA SER A 56 -10.61 -3.25 8.79
C SER A 56 -10.05 -1.88 8.40
N PRO A 57 -10.41 -0.79 9.11
CA PRO A 57 -9.89 0.55 8.83
C PRO A 57 -8.35 0.63 8.96
N TYR A 58 -7.74 -0.31 9.67
CA TYR A 58 -6.29 -0.39 9.84
C TYR A 58 -5.55 -0.78 8.57
N LEU A 59 -6.20 -1.42 7.59
CA LEU A 59 -5.56 -1.78 6.32
C LEU A 59 -5.33 -0.59 5.39
N ARG A 60 -5.96 0.56 5.67
CA ARG A 60 -5.86 1.77 4.86
C ARG A 60 -4.51 2.48 5.00
N CYS A 61 -4.07 2.75 6.22
CA CYS A 61 -2.82 3.47 6.52
C CYS A 61 -2.08 2.90 7.75
N ASN A 62 -2.30 1.62 8.10
CA ASN A 62 -1.83 0.99 9.35
C ASN A 62 -2.59 1.47 10.61
N VAL A 63 -2.31 0.83 11.75
CA VAL A 63 -2.87 1.16 13.07
C VAL A 63 -2.14 2.39 13.63
N ASP A 64 -2.91 3.43 13.95
CA ASP A 64 -2.47 4.65 14.64
C ASP A 64 -1.11 5.21 14.17
N PRO A 65 -0.89 5.39 12.86
CA PRO A 65 0.39 5.87 12.35
C PRO A 65 0.67 7.29 12.82
N PHE A 66 1.95 7.64 12.93
CA PHE A 66 2.36 9.03 13.09
C PHE A 66 1.88 9.86 11.89
N PRO A 67 1.35 11.06 12.11
CA PRO A 67 0.88 11.91 11.01
C PRO A 67 2.05 12.33 10.12
N ALA A 68 1.80 12.40 8.82
CA ALA A 68 2.72 13.08 7.90
C ALA A 68 2.68 14.58 8.19
N THR A 69 3.84 15.23 8.22
CA THR A 69 3.99 16.67 8.51
C THR A 69 4.27 17.50 7.27
N SER A 70 4.35 16.86 6.10
CA SER A 70 4.58 17.52 4.82
C SER A 70 3.84 16.80 3.69
N THR A 71 3.60 17.51 2.60
CA THR A 71 3.17 16.94 1.32
C THR A 71 4.25 17.16 0.27
N VAL A 72 4.33 16.29 -0.73
CA VAL A 72 5.28 16.38 -1.84
C VAL A 72 4.51 16.60 -3.13
N ASN A 73 4.79 17.72 -3.81
CA ASN A 73 4.21 18.03 -5.10
C ASN A 73 5.00 17.35 -6.21
N ILE A 74 4.29 16.74 -7.14
CA ILE A 74 4.84 15.97 -8.26
C ILE A 74 3.97 16.20 -9.49
N ALA A 75 4.56 16.16 -10.67
CA ALA A 75 3.79 16.20 -11.90
C ALA A 75 3.15 14.84 -12.18
N ALA A 76 1.96 14.82 -12.79
CA ALA A 76 1.44 13.62 -13.41
C ALA A 76 2.46 13.05 -14.42
N GLY A 77 2.64 11.74 -14.47
CA GLY A 77 3.72 11.13 -15.24
C GLY A 77 5.00 10.89 -14.42
N SER A 78 5.17 11.52 -13.25
CA SER A 78 6.44 11.44 -12.49
C SER A 78 6.62 10.10 -11.79
N VAL A 79 7.81 9.53 -11.91
CA VAL A 79 8.21 8.30 -11.20
C VAL A 79 8.58 8.61 -9.73
N ILE A 80 7.94 7.91 -8.80
CA ILE A 80 8.15 7.98 -7.35
C ILE A 80 8.45 6.62 -6.76
N GLY A 81 8.91 6.50 -5.54
CA GLY A 81 8.87 5.23 -4.87
C GLY A 81 8.97 5.32 -3.38
N PHE A 82 8.83 4.15 -2.77
CA PHE A 82 8.96 4.00 -1.34
C PHE A 82 10.14 3.09 -1.05
N LYS A 83 11.02 3.56 -0.18
CA LYS A 83 12.12 2.77 0.39
C LYS A 83 11.68 2.19 1.73
N SER A 84 11.96 0.90 1.91
CA SER A 84 11.80 0.20 3.17
C SER A 84 12.93 0.53 4.15
N ASP A 85 12.64 0.48 5.44
CA ASP A 85 13.60 0.70 6.53
C ASP A 85 14.73 -0.35 6.53
N VAL A 86 14.41 -1.59 6.17
CA VAL A 86 15.34 -2.72 5.98
C VAL A 86 15.10 -3.38 4.61
N PRO A 87 16.00 -4.25 4.10
CA PRO A 87 15.74 -5.01 2.88
C PRO A 87 14.44 -5.81 2.98
N ILE A 88 13.69 -5.94 1.90
CA ILE A 88 12.57 -6.88 1.84
C ILE A 88 13.15 -8.29 1.77
N TYR A 89 12.85 -9.11 2.78
CA TYR A 89 13.34 -10.49 2.91
C TYR A 89 12.23 -11.57 2.84
N HIS A 90 10.99 -11.15 2.57
CA HIS A 90 9.89 -12.06 2.26
C HIS A 90 9.42 -11.92 0.81
N SER A 91 9.37 -13.05 0.10
CA SER A 91 8.76 -13.07 -1.23
C SER A 91 7.25 -12.99 -1.10
N GLY A 92 6.62 -12.18 -1.92
CA GLY A 92 5.18 -12.02 -1.88
C GLY A 92 4.65 -10.93 -2.78
N PRO A 93 3.33 -10.90 -2.99
CA PRO A 93 2.70 -9.83 -3.73
C PRO A 93 2.72 -8.54 -2.91
N ALA A 94 2.87 -7.43 -3.60
CA ALA A 94 2.57 -6.10 -3.09
C ALA A 94 1.64 -5.39 -4.07
N ALA A 95 0.83 -4.47 -3.56
CA ALA A 95 -0.04 -3.64 -4.37
C ALA A 95 0.11 -2.19 -3.92
N ILE A 96 -0.06 -1.28 -4.86
CA ILE A 96 0.00 0.16 -4.63
C ILE A 96 -1.32 0.74 -5.07
N TYR A 97 -1.86 1.57 -4.20
CA TYR A 97 -3.11 2.28 -4.41
C TYR A 97 -2.85 3.77 -4.30
N LEU A 98 -3.60 4.54 -5.08
CA LEU A 98 -3.71 5.99 -4.90
C LEU A 98 -5.12 6.31 -4.43
N GLY A 99 -5.21 7.32 -3.57
CA GLY A 99 -6.46 7.85 -3.05
C GLY A 99 -6.70 9.25 -3.62
N LYS A 100 -7.85 9.48 -4.25
CA LYS A 100 -8.25 10.83 -4.66
C LYS A 100 -8.88 11.56 -3.47
N VAL A 101 -8.29 12.67 -3.06
CA VAL A 101 -8.82 13.47 -1.95
C VAL A 101 -10.20 14.03 -2.33
N PRO A 102 -11.25 13.84 -1.49
CA PRO A 102 -12.58 14.39 -1.76
C PRO A 102 -12.58 15.93 -1.83
N PRO A 103 -13.51 16.55 -2.57
CA PRO A 103 -13.69 18.00 -2.56
C PRO A 103 -13.85 18.56 -1.15
N GLY A 104 -13.22 19.71 -0.88
CA GLY A 104 -13.26 20.36 0.43
C GLY A 104 -12.30 19.77 1.48
N GLN A 105 -11.49 18.77 1.12
CA GLN A 105 -10.42 18.24 1.97
C GLN A 105 -9.05 18.42 1.33
N THR A 106 -8.01 18.17 2.13
CA THR A 106 -6.61 18.12 1.67
C THR A 106 -6.04 16.74 1.98
N ALA A 107 -4.90 16.38 1.39
CA ALA A 107 -4.19 15.16 1.77
C ALA A 107 -3.79 15.14 3.26
N ALA A 108 -3.63 16.32 3.88
CA ALA A 108 -3.33 16.45 5.31
C ALA A 108 -4.55 16.15 6.19
N SER A 109 -5.76 16.54 5.77
CA SER A 109 -6.99 16.39 6.56
C SER A 109 -7.80 15.12 6.23
N TRP A 110 -7.61 14.53 5.05
CA TRP A 110 -8.34 13.33 4.66
C TRP A 110 -7.78 12.08 5.33
N ASP A 111 -8.62 11.38 6.07
CA ASP A 111 -8.25 10.14 6.75
C ASP A 111 -8.12 8.96 5.77
N GLY A 112 -8.61 9.10 4.53
CA GLY A 112 -8.61 8.08 3.49
C GLY A 112 -9.90 7.25 3.43
N SER A 113 -10.96 7.62 4.15
CA SER A 113 -12.23 6.87 4.14
C SER A 113 -12.97 6.98 2.81
N GLY A 114 -13.84 6.00 2.55
CA GLY A 114 -14.68 5.96 1.36
C GLY A 114 -14.05 5.27 0.14
N PRO A 115 -14.73 5.32 -1.02
CA PRO A 115 -14.40 4.51 -2.19
C PRO A 115 -13.31 5.13 -3.10
N GLN A 116 -12.62 6.18 -2.66
CA GLN A 116 -11.74 6.99 -3.52
C GLN A 116 -10.36 6.35 -3.78
N TRP A 117 -10.23 5.03 -3.62
CA TRP A 117 -9.00 4.29 -3.82
C TRP A 117 -9.01 3.52 -5.13
N PHE A 118 -7.94 3.62 -5.89
CA PHE A 118 -7.73 2.82 -7.10
C PHE A 118 -6.33 2.23 -7.12
N LYS A 119 -6.22 0.98 -7.58
CA LYS A 119 -4.95 0.28 -7.68
C LYS A 119 -4.19 0.82 -8.88
N VAL A 120 -2.95 1.22 -8.67
CA VAL A 120 -2.05 1.67 -9.75
C VAL A 120 -0.99 0.63 -10.12
N ARG A 121 -0.68 -0.29 -9.20
CA ARG A 121 0.24 -1.40 -9.50
C ARG A 121 0.02 -2.64 -8.63
N LYS A 122 0.38 -3.78 -9.21
CA LYS A 122 0.70 -5.02 -8.51
C LYS A 122 2.16 -5.40 -8.80
N ILE A 123 2.89 -5.81 -7.76
CA ILE A 123 4.30 -6.21 -7.80
C ILE A 123 4.41 -7.57 -7.13
N PHE A 124 5.39 -8.38 -7.53
CA PHE A 124 5.80 -9.54 -6.76
C PHE A 124 7.27 -9.35 -6.38
N PHE A 125 7.56 -9.26 -5.09
CA PHE A 125 8.94 -9.16 -4.63
C PHE A 125 9.60 -10.54 -4.66
N ARG A 126 10.79 -10.58 -5.25
CA ARG A 126 11.73 -11.69 -5.12
C ARG A 126 12.92 -11.17 -4.33
N VAL A 127 13.23 -11.83 -3.22
CA VAL A 127 14.09 -11.31 -2.15
C VAL A 127 15.48 -11.94 -2.15
N PRO A 128 16.50 -11.28 -1.55
CA PRO A 128 16.45 -9.96 -0.92
C PRO A 128 16.47 -8.81 -1.93
N VAL A 129 15.65 -7.79 -1.70
CA VAL A 129 15.63 -6.58 -2.53
C VAL A 129 15.40 -5.34 -1.67
N TRP A 130 16.17 -4.27 -1.91
CA TRP A 130 15.78 -2.95 -1.44
C TRP A 130 14.60 -2.51 -2.29
N ALA A 131 13.43 -2.34 -1.69
CA ALA A 131 12.31 -1.80 -2.44
C ALA A 131 12.66 -0.37 -2.86
N LEU A 132 12.96 -0.18 -4.15
CA LEU A 132 12.75 1.08 -4.83
C LEU A 132 11.52 0.87 -5.69
N ILE A 133 10.36 1.16 -5.11
CA ILE A 133 9.07 0.94 -5.74
C ILE A 133 8.82 2.11 -6.72
N THR A 134 9.42 2.15 -7.92
CA THR A 134 9.39 3.29 -8.87
C THR A 134 8.10 3.43 -9.73
N TRP A 135 7.21 4.43 -9.55
CA TRP A 135 5.93 4.60 -10.27
C TRP A 135 5.53 6.01 -10.67
N ILE A 136 4.88 6.08 -11.83
CA ILE A 136 4.16 7.24 -12.33
C ILE A 136 2.97 7.60 -11.41
N PHE A 137 3.00 8.78 -10.76
CA PHE A 137 1.77 9.36 -10.20
C PHE A 137 0.92 9.97 -11.30
N VAL A 138 -0.40 9.88 -11.12
CA VAL A 138 -1.35 10.81 -11.71
C VAL A 138 -1.88 11.61 -10.53
N THR A 139 -1.36 12.84 -10.34
CA THR A 139 -1.99 13.78 -9.44
C THR A 139 -3.32 14.20 -10.03
N ASP A 140 -4.19 14.67 -9.15
CA ASP A 140 -5.34 15.49 -9.47
C ASP A 140 -4.95 16.47 -10.58
N CYS A 141 -5.42 16.20 -11.79
CA CYS A 141 -5.60 17.27 -12.76
C CYS A 141 -6.61 18.21 -12.10
N PRO A 142 -6.29 19.48 -11.83
CA PRO A 142 -7.33 20.47 -11.74
C PRO A 142 -7.97 20.45 -13.13
N LEU A 143 -9.16 19.85 -13.24
CA LEU A 143 -10.04 20.28 -14.29
C LEU A 143 -10.20 21.78 -14.04
N GLY A 144 -9.63 22.57 -14.94
CA GLY A 144 -9.73 24.01 -14.89
C GLY A 144 -11.19 24.40 -14.67
N SER A 145 -11.42 25.25 -13.68
CA SER A 145 -12.41 26.29 -13.81
C SER A 145 -11.69 27.55 -14.31
N PRO A 146 -12.33 28.35 -15.17
CA PRO A 146 -11.66 29.26 -16.08
C PRO A 146 -11.27 30.55 -15.37
N LEU A 147 -10.05 31.03 -15.65
CA LEU A 147 -9.76 32.41 -16.01
C LEU A 147 -8.66 32.40 -17.08
#